data_AF-A0A8T6HJ51-F1
#
_entry.id   AF-A0A8T6HJ51-F1
#
_cell.length_a   1.000
_cell.length_b   1.000
_cell.length_c   1.000
_cell.angle_alpha   90.00
_cell.angle_beta   90.00
_cell.angle_gamma   90.00
#
_symmetry.space_group_name_H-M   'P 1'
#
loop_
_entity.id
_entity.type
_entity.pdbx_description
1 polymer ?
#
loop_
_entity_poly.entity_id
_entity_poly.type
_entity_poly.pdbx_seq_one_letter_code
_entity_poly.pdbx_strand_id
1 'polypeptide(L)'
;MTREARLVLDGLVFPEGPRWYEGRLWFSDMHAHEVVAVTPDGERETIVEVPNQPSGLGFLPDGRLLIVSMTDRKLLRLDPDGLWEVADISDKAPYHCN
;
A
#
# COMPACT_ATOMS: atom_id res chain seq x y z
N MET A 1 23.18 -11.36 21.83
CA MET A 1 21.77 -11.79 21.80
C MET A 1 21.38 -11.96 20.35
N THR A 2 21.00 -13.17 19.95
CA THR A 2 20.47 -13.45 18.61
C THR A 2 19.04 -12.93 18.54
N ARG A 3 18.68 -12.22 17.47
CA ARG A 3 17.27 -11.88 17.20
C ARG A 3 16.65 -13.04 16.44
N GLU A 4 15.60 -13.63 16.99
CA GLU A 4 14.79 -14.61 16.27
C GLU A 4 13.65 -13.90 15.53
N ALA A 5 13.41 -14.30 14.29
CA ALA A 5 12.27 -13.83 13.52
C ALA A 5 11.03 -14.62 13.92
N ARG A 6 9.90 -13.93 14.11
CA ARG A 6 8.58 -14.54 14.32
C ARG A 6 7.71 -14.26 13.10
N LEU A 7 6.97 -15.27 12.65
CA LEU A 7 5.92 -15.09 11.64
C LEU A 7 4.78 -14.25 12.23
N VAL A 8 4.42 -13.16 11.56
CA VAL A 8 3.31 -12.26 11.96
C VAL A 8 2.10 -12.43 11.05
N LEU A 9 2.34 -12.61 9.74
CA LEU A 9 1.30 -12.78 8.74
C LEU A 9 1.85 -13.64 7.58
N ASP A 10 1.02 -14.50 7.02
CA ASP A 10 1.29 -15.31 5.83
C ASP A 10 0.13 -15.19 4.82
N GLY A 11 0.16 -16.01 3.75
CA GLY A 11 -0.90 -16.04 2.74
C GLY A 11 -0.95 -14.85 1.78
N LEU A 12 0.09 -14.02 1.76
CA LEU A 12 0.22 -12.85 0.89
C LEU A 12 0.64 -13.26 -0.53
N VAL A 13 0.21 -12.52 -1.55
CA VAL A 13 0.52 -12.83 -2.95
C VAL A 13 1.85 -12.19 -3.36
N PHE A 14 1.99 -10.88 -3.16
CA PHE A 14 3.23 -10.13 -3.36
C PHE A 14 3.26 -8.86 -2.50
N PRO A 15 3.70 -8.93 -1.22
CA PRO A 15 3.76 -7.77 -0.35
C PRO A 15 4.93 -6.85 -0.69
N GLU A 16 4.64 -5.58 -0.96
CA GLU A 16 5.61 -4.56 -1.36
C GLU A 16 5.40 -3.25 -0.55
N GLY A 17 6.44 -2.43 -0.49
CA GLY A 17 6.38 -1.09 0.10
C GLY A 17 6.01 -1.06 1.59
N PRO A 18 6.57 -1.92 2.47
CA PRO A 18 6.23 -1.93 3.88
C PRO A 18 6.54 -0.59 4.56
N ARG A 19 5.57 -0.06 5.31
CA ARG A 19 5.68 1.20 6.04
C ARG A 19 5.00 1.09 7.40
N TRP A 20 5.72 1.46 8.45
CA TRP A 20 5.13 1.56 9.78
C TRP A 20 4.38 2.90 9.92
N TYR A 21 3.12 2.85 10.30
CA TYR A 21 2.30 4.05 10.54
C TYR A 21 1.21 3.75 11.57
N GLU A 22 1.10 4.63 12.57
CA GLU A 22 0.11 4.53 13.66
C GLU A 22 0.00 3.14 14.31
N GLY A 23 1.16 2.53 14.62
CA GLY A 23 1.22 1.26 15.34
C GLY A 23 0.92 0.02 14.50
N ARG A 24 0.75 0.17 13.17
CA ARG A 24 0.51 -0.92 12.23
C ARG A 24 1.57 -0.94 11.13
N LEU A 25 1.82 -2.11 10.57
CA LEU A 25 2.59 -2.26 9.33
C LEU A 25 1.64 -2.21 8.15
N TRP A 26 1.85 -1.24 7.27
CA TRP A 26 1.10 -1.05 6.04
C TRP A 26 1.93 -1.53 4.86
N PHE A 27 1.31 -2.16 3.87
CA PHE A 27 1.97 -2.58 2.63
C PHE A 27 0.94 -2.78 1.52
N SER A 28 1.42 -2.77 0.29
CA SER A 28 0.65 -3.12 -0.89
C SER A 28 0.80 -4.62 -1.13
N ASP A 29 -0.28 -5.39 -1.15
CA ASP A 29 -0.23 -6.74 -1.71
C ASP A 29 -0.52 -6.63 -3.21
N MET A 30 0.55 -6.43 -3.97
CA MET A 30 0.47 -5.90 -5.35
C MET A 30 -0.38 -6.76 -6.27
N HIS A 31 -0.25 -8.08 -6.16
CA HIS A 31 -0.93 -9.05 -7.01
C HIS A 31 -2.27 -9.51 -6.41
N ALA A 32 -2.54 -9.20 -5.14
CA ALA A 32 -3.87 -9.31 -4.55
C ALA A 32 -4.72 -8.05 -4.76
N HIS A 33 -4.15 -6.98 -5.34
CA HIS A 33 -4.85 -5.73 -5.64
C HIS A 33 -5.39 -5.01 -4.40
N GLU A 34 -4.66 -5.06 -3.29
CA GLU A 34 -5.09 -4.46 -2.02
C GLU A 34 -3.98 -3.70 -1.30
N VAL A 35 -4.38 -2.70 -0.51
CA VAL A 35 -3.55 -2.14 0.55
C VAL A 35 -3.96 -2.76 1.88
N VAL A 36 -2.99 -3.29 2.61
CA VAL A 36 -3.19 -4.02 3.86
C VAL A 36 -2.51 -3.28 5.00
N ALA A 37 -3.16 -3.26 6.16
CA ALA A 37 -2.53 -2.94 7.43
C ALA A 37 -2.55 -4.16 8.35
N VAL A 38 -1.47 -4.40 9.08
CA VAL A 38 -1.38 -5.48 10.06
C VAL A 38 -0.84 -4.99 11.41
N THR A 39 -1.44 -5.42 12.50
CA THR A 39 -0.95 -5.13 13.86
C THR A 39 0.29 -5.99 14.19
N PRO A 40 1.10 -5.62 15.21
CA PRO A 40 2.21 -6.47 15.68
C PRO A 40 1.78 -7.90 16.05
N ASP A 41 0.53 -8.09 16.46
CA ASP A 41 -0.03 -9.37 16.89
C ASP A 41 -0.59 -10.20 15.72
N GLY A 42 -0.56 -9.66 14.49
CA GLY A 42 -0.94 -10.37 13.27
C GLY A 42 -2.38 -10.11 12.81
N GLU A 43 -3.09 -9.14 13.39
CA GLU A 43 -4.44 -8.79 12.93
C GLU A 43 -4.36 -8.03 11.61
N ARG A 44 -4.81 -8.67 10.52
CA ARG A 44 -4.84 -8.13 9.16
C ARG A 44 -6.14 -7.39 8.87
N GLU A 45 -6.03 -6.23 8.25
CA GLU A 45 -7.14 -5.44 7.71
C GLU A 45 -6.84 -5.09 6.25
N THR A 46 -7.75 -5.40 5.34
CA THR A 46 -7.74 -4.85 3.98
C THR A 46 -8.33 -3.44 4.05
N ILE A 47 -7.49 -2.44 3.81
CA ILE A 47 -7.87 -1.03 3.91
C ILE A 47 -8.68 -0.61 2.70
N VAL A 48 -8.21 -1.00 1.52
CA VAL A 48 -8.86 -0.71 0.25
C VAL A 48 -8.40 -1.69 -0.82
N GLU A 49 -9.33 -2.12 -1.66
CA GLU A 49 -9.02 -2.76 -2.93
C GLU A 49 -8.77 -1.68 -3.99
N VAL A 50 -7.69 -1.82 -4.73
CA VAL A 50 -7.35 -0.92 -5.83
C VAL A 50 -7.64 -1.59 -7.17
N PRO A 51 -8.17 -0.86 -8.17
CA PRO A 51 -8.54 -1.47 -9.45
C PRO A 51 -7.38 -2.18 -10.18
N ASN A 52 -6.16 -1.70 -9.99
CA ASN A 52 -4.94 -2.21 -10.61
C ASN A 52 -3.86 -2.47 -9.54
N GLN A 53 -2.60 -2.67 -9.94
CA GLN A 53 -1.56 -3.06 -8.99
C GLN A 53 -1.10 -1.87 -8.13
N PRO A 54 -1.29 -1.90 -6.80
CA PRO A 54 -0.70 -0.90 -5.90
C PRO A 54 0.80 -1.16 -5.73
N SER A 55 1.58 -0.13 -5.42
CA SER A 55 3.01 -0.26 -5.08
C SER A 55 3.39 0.62 -3.90
N GLY A 56 3.95 1.80 -4.13
CA GLY A 56 4.37 2.75 -3.11
C GLY A 56 3.21 3.31 -2.29
N LEU A 57 3.43 3.44 -0.98
CA LEU A 57 2.49 4.02 -0.02
C LEU A 57 3.07 5.27 0.64
N GLY A 58 2.21 6.27 0.85
CA GLY A 58 2.53 7.49 1.59
C GLY A 58 1.33 7.99 2.39
N PHE A 59 1.56 8.90 3.34
CA PHE A 59 0.49 9.53 4.11
C PHE A 59 0.64 11.04 4.02
N LEU A 60 -0.47 11.73 3.73
CA LEU A 60 -0.54 13.19 3.80
C LEU A 60 -0.45 13.66 5.27
N PRO A 61 -0.13 14.94 5.52
CA PRO A 61 -0.07 15.50 6.88
C PRO A 61 -1.38 15.36 7.68
N ASP A 62 -2.52 15.23 7.00
CA ASP A 62 -3.83 15.01 7.60
C ASP A 62 -4.21 13.53 7.76
N GLY A 63 -3.28 12.62 7.50
CA GLY A 63 -3.44 11.18 7.68
C GLY A 63 -4.03 10.43 6.48
N ARG A 64 -4.46 11.13 5.42
CA ARG A 64 -4.99 10.46 4.23
C ARG A 64 -3.91 9.67 3.49
N LEU A 65 -4.26 8.45 3.08
CA LEU A 65 -3.36 7.54 2.41
C LEU A 65 -3.19 7.94 0.93
N LEU A 66 -1.94 7.92 0.47
CA LEU A 66 -1.54 8.00 -0.92
C LEU A 66 -1.07 6.62 -1.39
N ILE A 67 -1.50 6.24 -2.59
CA ILE A 67 -1.21 4.93 -3.18
C ILE A 67 -0.76 5.15 -4.61
N VAL A 68 0.39 4.60 -4.98
CA VAL A 68 0.78 4.53 -6.38
C VAL A 68 -0.01 3.40 -7.05
N SER A 69 -0.79 3.72 -8.08
CA SER A 69 -1.31 2.72 -9.02
C SER A 69 -0.25 2.48 -10.09
N MET A 70 0.50 1.38 -9.91
CA MET A 70 1.76 1.13 -10.60
C MET A 70 1.58 1.04 -12.12
N THR A 71 0.62 0.25 -12.58
CA THR A 71 0.39 0.01 -14.02
C THR A 71 -0.31 1.18 -14.68
N ASP A 72 -1.16 1.90 -13.94
CA ASP A 72 -1.82 3.12 -14.43
C ASP A 72 -0.88 4.31 -14.49
N ARG A 73 0.24 4.26 -13.77
CA ARG A 73 1.20 5.37 -13.61
C ARG A 73 0.52 6.60 -13.02
N LYS A 74 -0.26 6.38 -11.96
CA LYS A 74 -1.03 7.40 -11.26
C LYS A 74 -0.74 7.39 -9.77
N LEU A 75 -0.86 8.56 -9.16
CA LEU A 75 -0.94 8.71 -7.72
C LEU A 75 -2.42 8.84 -7.34
N LEU A 76 -2.87 7.95 -6.46
CA LEU A 76 -4.21 7.96 -5.90
C LEU A 76 -4.16 8.45 -4.44
N ARG A 77 -5.27 9.01 -3.97
CA ARG A 77 -5.55 9.29 -2.55
C ARG A 77 -6.80 8.53 -2.14
N LEU A 78 -6.77 7.93 -0.96
CA LEU A 78 -7.96 7.38 -0.32
C LEU A 78 -8.62 8.47 0.53
N ASP A 79 -9.81 8.90 0.11
CA ASP A 79 -10.72 9.76 0.86
C ASP A 79 -11.89 8.89 1.42
N PRO A 80 -12.74 9.42 2.34
CA PRO A 80 -13.83 8.64 2.94
C PRO A 80 -14.87 8.08 1.94
N ASP A 81 -14.98 8.67 0.77
CA ASP A 81 -15.89 8.27 -0.31
C ASP A 81 -15.22 7.41 -1.38
N GLY A 82 -13.90 7.17 -1.28
CA GLY A 82 -13.17 6.24 -2.14
C GLY A 82 -11.83 6.75 -2.65
N LEU A 83 -11.35 6.12 -3.72
CA LEU A 83 -10.08 6.45 -4.37
C LEU A 83 -10.24 7.61 -5.34
N TRP A 84 -9.38 8.62 -5.19
CA TRP A 84 -9.33 9.79 -6.06
C TRP A 84 -7.97 9.90 -6.73
N GLU A 85 -7.96 10.24 -8.02
CA GLU A 85 -6.73 10.57 -8.72
C GLU A 85 -6.18 11.91 -8.22
N VAL A 86 -4.92 11.90 -7.79
CA VAL A 86 -4.17 13.09 -7.39
C VAL A 86 -3.32 13.60 -8.56
N ALA A 87 -2.67 12.67 -9.27
CA ALA A 87 -1.83 13.00 -10.42
C ALA A 87 -1.73 11.81 -11.38
N ASP A 88 -1.71 12.12 -12.67
CA ASP A 88 -1.25 11.22 -13.72
C ASP A 88 0.21 11.57 -14.06
N ILE A 89 1.11 10.59 -13.92
CA ILE A 89 2.55 10.74 -14.18
C ILE A 89 3.00 9.90 -15.37
N SER A 90 2.05 9.42 -16.18
CA SER A 90 2.32 8.57 -17.33
C SER A 90 3.19 9.23 -18.41
N ASP A 91 3.24 10.58 -18.44
CA ASP A 91 4.10 11.35 -19.33
C ASP A 91 5.55 11.46 -18.85
N LYS A 92 5.81 11.21 -17.55
CA LYS A 92 7.14 11.20 -16.93
C LYS A 92 7.68 9.79 -16.70
N ALA A 93 6.80 8.81 -16.57
CA ALA A 93 7.15 7.42 -16.32
C ALA A 93 6.99 6.60 -17.61
N PRO A 94 8.09 6.22 -18.30
CA PRO A 94 8.00 5.43 -19.53
C PRO A 94 7.55 3.98 -19.29
N TYR A 95 7.43 3.56 -18.03
CA TYR A 95 7.00 2.23 -17.59
C TYR A 95 6.28 2.33 -16.23
N HIS A 96 6.05 1.20 -15.57
CA HIS A 96 5.43 1.11 -14.24
C HIS A 96 6.04 2.04 -13.19
N CYS A 97 5.21 2.57 -12.29
CA CYS A 97 5.63 3.43 -11.17
C CYS A 97 5.67 2.63 -9.85
N ASN A 98 6.84 2.56 -9.22
CA ASN A 98 7.08 1.96 -7.90
C ASN A 98 7.40 3.08 -6.88
#